data_AF-A0A957P8A3-F1
#
_entry.id   AF-A0A957P8A3-F1
#
_cell.length_a   1.000
_cell.length_b   1.000
_cell.length_c   1.000
_cell.angle_alpha   90.00
_cell.angle_beta   90.00
_cell.angle_gamma   90.00
#
_symmetry.space_group_name_H-M   'P 1'
#
loop_
_entity.id
_entity.type
_entity.pdbx_description
1 polymer ?
#
loop_
_entity_poly.entity_id
_entity_poly.type
_entity_poly.pdbx_seq_one_letter_code
_entity_poly.pdbx_strand_id
1 'polypeptide(L)'
;MTGQQVSISSTSATAHARSGFAARFKRNLIFRRSIYGIVFIAPAMLFFLIFSLYPMVNGFYMSLTEYTLLKPPVWIGFDNYIDLLENKEFLNGLKVTLVFVLGTTIPKWILSLSLALLFVRDFRGRETFKVLYFTPTLLSGVVVS
;
A
#
# COMPACT_ATOMS: atom_id res chain seq x y z
N MET A 1 -44.02 -62.53 37.62
CA MET A 1 -43.84 -61.06 37.58
C MET A 1 -42.71 -60.80 36.58
N THR A 2 -43.02 -60.69 35.29
CA THR A 2 -43.22 -59.43 34.54
C THR A 2 -41.99 -58.52 34.64
N GLY A 3 -41.26 -58.16 33.60
CA GLY A 3 -41.33 -58.51 32.19
C GLY A 3 -40.02 -58.09 31.51
N GLN A 4 -39.69 -58.77 30.43
CA GLN A 4 -38.55 -58.42 29.59
C GLN A 4 -38.98 -58.65 28.14
N GLN A 5 -39.49 -57.58 27.53
CA GLN A 5 -39.33 -57.19 26.13
C GLN A 5 -40.13 -55.91 25.85
N VAL A 6 -39.68 -55.19 24.82
CA VAL A 6 -40.36 -54.15 24.02
C VAL A 6 -39.87 -52.70 24.23
N SER A 7 -39.54 -52.09 23.08
CA SER A 7 -39.17 -50.69 22.75
C SER A 7 -37.69 -50.35 22.95
N ILE A 8 -36.76 -50.75 22.08
CA ILE A 8 -36.54 -50.29 20.68
C ILE A 8 -36.91 -48.81 20.41
N SER A 9 -35.85 -48.04 20.10
CA SER A 9 -35.82 -46.95 19.11
C SER A 9 -36.83 -45.80 19.22
N SER A 10 -36.44 -44.68 19.86
CA SER A 10 -36.96 -43.35 19.50
C SER A 10 -36.24 -42.17 20.20
N THR A 11 -34.90 -42.14 20.25
CA THR A 11 -34.20 -40.96 20.82
C THR A 11 -32.95 -40.54 20.02
N SER A 12 -33.08 -40.39 18.70
CA SER A 12 -32.00 -39.82 17.87
C SER A 12 -32.47 -38.85 16.79
N ALA A 13 -33.72 -38.38 16.85
CA ALA A 13 -34.33 -37.62 15.75
C ALA A 13 -34.47 -36.09 15.97
N THR A 14 -33.95 -35.49 17.05
CA THR A 14 -34.24 -34.07 17.38
C THR A 14 -33.02 -33.15 17.52
N ALA A 15 -31.79 -33.63 17.26
CA ALA A 15 -30.58 -32.81 17.41
C ALA A 15 -30.13 -32.08 16.11
N HIS A 16 -30.60 -32.49 14.93
CA HIS A 16 -30.05 -31.99 13.65
C HIS A 16 -30.75 -30.78 13.02
N ALA A 17 -31.87 -30.30 13.59
CA ALA A 17 -32.69 -29.27 12.93
C ALA A 17 -32.39 -27.81 13.32
N ARG A 18 -31.42 -27.54 14.21
CA ARG A 18 -31.17 -26.17 14.75
C ARG A 18 -29.93 -25.46 14.21
N SER A 19 -29.08 -26.11 13.41
CA SER A 19 -27.82 -25.53 12.92
C SER A 19 -27.93 -24.70 11.64
N GLY A 20 -29.01 -24.87 10.85
CA GLY A 20 -29.16 -24.16 9.56
C GLY A 20 -29.59 -22.68 9.68
N PHE A 21 -30.34 -22.33 10.73
CA PHE A 21 -30.90 -20.97 10.87
C PHE A 21 -29.87 -19.96 11.42
N ALA A 22 -28.99 -20.40 12.32
CA ALA A 22 -27.96 -19.54 12.93
C ALA A 22 -26.83 -19.15 11.94
N ALA A 23 -26.49 -20.04 10.99
CA ALA A 23 -25.47 -19.77 9.98
C ALA A 23 -25.91 -18.69 8.98
N ARG A 24 -27.20 -18.66 8.62
CA ARG A 24 -27.77 -17.67 7.69
C ARG A 24 -27.87 -16.27 8.29
N PHE A 25 -28.04 -16.17 9.61
CA PHE A 25 -28.11 -14.89 10.32
C PHE A 25 -26.71 -14.26 10.55
N LYS A 26 -25.68 -15.06 10.84
CA LYS A 26 -24.29 -14.56 10.99
C LYS A 26 -23.71 -13.97 9.69
N ARG A 27 -24.12 -14.47 8.51
CA ARG A 27 -23.69 -13.91 7.21
C ARG A 27 -24.18 -12.48 7.00
N ASN A 28 -25.35 -12.13 7.53
CA ASN A 28 -25.95 -10.80 7.38
C ASN A 28 -25.32 -9.75 8.32
N LEU A 29 -24.79 -10.15 9.47
CA LEU A 29 -24.05 -9.25 10.37
C LEU A 29 -22.65 -8.92 9.86
N ILE A 30 -21.96 -9.87 9.23
CA ILE A 30 -20.61 -9.63 8.66
C ILE A 30 -20.70 -8.65 7.48
N PHE A 31 -21.74 -8.78 6.63
CA PHE A 31 -21.93 -7.89 5.49
C PHE A 31 -22.35 -6.46 5.91
N ARG A 32 -23.21 -6.32 6.93
CA ARG A 32 -23.58 -4.99 7.47
C ARG A 32 -22.43 -4.28 8.18
N ARG A 33 -21.52 -5.02 8.83
CA ARG A 33 -20.30 -4.44 9.42
C ARG A 33 -19.30 -3.98 8.35
N SER A 34 -19.27 -4.65 7.20
CA SER A 34 -18.43 -4.30 6.04
C SER A 34 -18.86 -2.98 5.39
N ILE A 35 -20.17 -2.70 5.30
CA ILE A 35 -20.68 -1.46 4.69
C ILE A 35 -20.20 -0.22 5.45
N TYR A 36 -20.20 -0.23 6.79
CA TYR A 36 -19.67 0.90 7.57
C TYR A 36 -18.17 1.11 7.37
N GLY A 37 -17.39 0.02 7.21
CA GLY A 37 -15.96 0.12 6.86
C GLY A 37 -15.73 0.71 5.47
N ILE A 38 -16.55 0.31 4.49
CA ILE A 38 -16.50 0.85 3.13
C ILE A 38 -16.91 2.33 3.11
N VAL A 39 -17.94 2.74 3.85
CA VAL A 39 -18.34 4.15 3.94
C VAL A 39 -17.26 5.01 4.59
N PHE A 40 -16.53 4.48 5.58
CA PHE A 40 -15.43 5.20 6.22
C PHE A 40 -14.20 5.32 5.31
N ILE A 41 -13.91 4.31 4.48
CA ILE A 41 -12.80 4.35 3.52
C ILE A 41 -13.18 5.08 2.23
N ALA A 42 -14.46 5.12 1.87
CA ALA A 42 -14.98 5.72 0.63
C ALA A 42 -14.48 7.15 0.39
N PRO A 43 -14.53 8.11 1.34
CA PRO A 43 -14.04 9.45 1.07
C PRO A 43 -12.53 9.45 0.78
N ALA A 44 -11.73 8.74 1.57
CA ALA A 44 -10.28 8.64 1.33
C ALA A 44 -9.97 7.98 -0.04
N MET A 45 -10.70 6.93 -0.39
CA MET A 45 -10.54 6.23 -1.65
C MET A 45 -10.98 7.10 -2.83
N LEU A 46 -12.05 7.88 -2.68
CA LEU A 46 -12.51 8.85 -3.68
C LEU A 46 -11.46 9.95 -3.90
N PHE A 47 -10.88 10.50 -2.83
CA PHE A 47 -9.78 11.46 -2.94
C PHE A 47 -8.58 10.85 -3.68
N PHE A 48 -8.17 9.63 -3.33
CA PHE A 48 -7.09 8.92 -4.01
C PHE A 48 -7.39 8.72 -5.50
N LEU A 49 -8.61 8.30 -5.84
CA LEU A 49 -9.04 8.07 -7.23
C LEU A 49 -8.98 9.36 -8.06
N ILE A 50 -9.47 10.48 -7.52
CA ILE A 50 -9.56 11.75 -8.26
C ILE A 50 -8.21 12.45 -8.36
N PHE A 51 -7.43 12.48 -7.27
CA PHE A 51 -6.21 13.30 -7.21
C PHE A 51 -4.93 12.51 -7.49
N SER A 52 -4.96 11.19 -7.39
CA SER A 52 -3.78 10.35 -7.66
C SER A 52 -3.99 9.48 -8.88
N LEU A 53 -5.06 8.66 -8.90
CA LEU A 53 -5.23 7.68 -9.97
C LEU A 53 -5.64 8.32 -11.30
N TYR A 54 -6.58 9.27 -11.28
CA TYR A 54 -7.03 9.96 -12.49
C TYR A 54 -5.87 10.67 -13.24
N PRO A 55 -5.05 11.54 -12.62
CA PRO A 55 -3.94 12.16 -13.33
C PRO A 55 -2.86 11.15 -13.73
N MET A 56 -2.66 10.06 -12.97
CA MET A 56 -1.73 8.99 -13.34
C MET A 56 -2.18 8.27 -14.62
N VAL A 57 -3.45 7.89 -14.71
CA VAL A 57 -4.02 7.23 -15.90
C VAL A 57 -4.02 8.19 -17.08
N ASN A 58 -4.38 9.46 -16.87
CA ASN A 58 -4.33 10.47 -17.92
C ASN A 58 -2.90 10.71 -18.43
N GLY A 59 -1.92 10.79 -17.53
CA GLY A 59 -0.51 10.91 -17.89
C GLY A 59 0.01 9.69 -18.66
N PHE A 60 -0.43 8.49 -18.30
CA PHE A 60 -0.12 7.26 -19.03
C PHE A 60 -0.80 7.20 -20.41
N TYR A 61 -2.03 7.68 -20.53
CA TYR A 61 -2.68 7.83 -21.83
C TYR A 61 -1.92 8.85 -22.70
N MET A 62 -1.53 9.98 -22.11
CA MET A 62 -0.75 11.01 -22.79
C MET A 62 0.63 10.50 -23.24
N SER A 63 1.30 9.64 -22.48
CA SER A 63 2.60 9.09 -22.89
C SER A 63 2.53 8.17 -24.10
N LEU A 64 1.35 7.63 -24.42
CA LEU A 64 1.08 6.81 -25.62
C LEU A 64 0.59 7.64 -26.82
N THR A 65 0.39 8.95 -26.62
CA THR A 65 -0.09 9.87 -27.65
C THR A 65 0.94 10.95 -27.94
N GLU A 66 0.99 11.42 -29.17
CA GLU A 66 1.70 12.65 -29.53
C GLU A 66 0.80 13.81 -29.10
N TYR A 67 1.06 14.33 -27.91
CA TYR A 67 0.34 15.48 -27.38
C TYR A 67 1.19 16.74 -27.50
N THR A 68 0.74 17.69 -28.33
CA THR A 68 1.28 19.04 -28.39
C THR A 68 0.19 20.00 -27.93
N LEU A 69 0.53 21.04 -27.16
CA LEU A 69 -0.45 22.04 -26.65
C LEU A 69 -1.29 22.73 -27.75
N LEU A 70 -0.86 22.64 -29.00
CA LEU A 70 -1.44 23.30 -30.17
C LEU A 70 -2.17 22.33 -31.13
N LYS A 71 -2.07 21.01 -30.92
CA LYS A 71 -2.62 19.99 -31.85
C LYS A 71 -3.48 18.97 -31.09
N PRO A 72 -4.50 18.39 -31.73
CA PRO A 72 -5.25 17.29 -31.12
C PRO A 72 -4.33 16.08 -30.89
N PRO A 73 -4.55 15.30 -29.80
CA PRO A 73 -3.73 14.14 -29.48
C PRO A 73 -3.82 13.07 -30.57
N VAL A 74 -2.68 12.63 -31.08
CA VAL A 74 -2.58 11.52 -32.05
C VAL A 74 -2.08 10.27 -31.33
N TRP A 75 -2.74 9.14 -31.49
CA TRP A 75 -2.28 7.89 -30.90
C TRP A 75 -1.09 7.33 -31.68
N ILE A 76 0.08 7.29 -31.06
CA ILE A 76 1.35 6.83 -31.65
C ILE A 76 1.92 5.60 -30.92
N GLY A 77 1.22 5.09 -29.90
CA GLY A 77 1.62 3.88 -29.19
C GLY A 77 2.93 4.08 -28.43
N PHE A 78 3.96 3.28 -28.76
CA PHE A 78 5.23 3.26 -28.02
C PHE A 78 6.36 4.09 -28.65
N ASP A 79 6.10 4.78 -29.76
CA ASP A 79 7.13 5.51 -30.51
C ASP A 79 7.84 6.57 -29.64
N ASN A 80 7.08 7.27 -28.78
CA ASN A 80 7.63 8.21 -27.78
C ASN A 80 8.74 7.59 -26.91
N TYR A 81 8.60 6.32 -26.53
CA TYR A 81 9.59 5.64 -25.69
C TYR A 81 10.83 5.23 -26.48
N ILE A 82 10.68 4.85 -27.74
CA ILE A 82 11.80 4.51 -28.63
C ILE A 82 12.64 5.76 -28.87
N ASP A 83 11.99 6.88 -29.21
CA ASP A 83 12.65 8.18 -29.42
C ASP A 83 13.39 8.66 -28.17
N LEU A 84 12.80 8.46 -26.98
CA LEU A 84 13.45 8.78 -25.70
C LEU A 84 14.70 7.94 -25.45
N LEU A 85 14.68 6.65 -25.78
CA LEU A 85 15.81 5.74 -25.55
C LEU A 85 16.96 5.98 -26.53
N GLU A 86 16.68 6.50 -27.73
CA GLU A 86 17.72 6.88 -28.70
C GLU A 86 18.34 8.25 -28.39
N ASN A 87 17.66 9.08 -27.59
CA ASN A 87 18.12 10.40 -27.23
C ASN A 87 19.29 10.36 -26.22
N LYS A 88 20.47 10.80 -26.67
CA LYS A 88 21.70 10.84 -25.86
C LYS A 88 21.60 11.73 -24.62
N GLU A 89 20.84 12.83 -24.69
CA GLU A 89 20.65 13.73 -23.55
C GLU A 89 19.81 13.05 -22.46
N PHE A 90 18.74 12.36 -22.86
CA PHE A 90 17.91 11.57 -21.94
C PHE A 90 18.72 10.48 -21.25
N LEU A 91 19.50 9.70 -22.02
CA LEU A 91 20.36 8.65 -21.46
C LEU A 91 21.44 9.21 -20.53
N ASN A 92 21.99 10.39 -20.83
CA ASN A 92 22.95 11.04 -19.94
C ASN A 92 22.29 11.50 -18.64
N GLY A 93 21.11 12.12 -18.72
CA GLY A 93 20.30 12.49 -17.56
C GLY A 93 19.98 11.28 -16.69
N LEU A 94 19.54 10.18 -17.30
CA LEU A 94 19.26 8.91 -16.62
C LEU A 94 20.48 8.36 -15.88
N LYS A 95 21.67 8.40 -16.51
CA LYS A 95 22.92 7.98 -15.87
C LYS A 95 23.27 8.86 -14.67
N VAL A 96 23.17 10.18 -14.80
CA VAL A 96 23.42 11.12 -13.70
C VAL A 96 22.47 10.86 -12.54
N THR A 97 21.18 10.70 -12.82
CA THR A 97 20.17 10.37 -11.79
C THR A 97 20.46 9.02 -11.13
N LEU A 98 20.80 7.98 -11.90
CA LEU A 98 21.14 6.67 -11.35
C LEU A 98 22.37 6.73 -10.45
N VAL A 99 23.45 7.40 -10.90
CA VAL A 99 24.67 7.58 -10.11
C VAL A 99 24.37 8.39 -8.84
N PHE A 100 23.55 9.43 -8.93
CA PHE A 100 23.12 10.20 -7.76
C PHE A 100 22.29 9.38 -6.78
N VAL A 101 21.29 8.63 -7.26
CA VAL A 101 20.42 7.81 -6.41
C VAL A 101 21.23 6.73 -5.72
N LEU A 102 22.06 5.98 -6.43
CA LEU A 102 22.90 4.94 -5.85
C LEU A 102 23.96 5.53 -4.93
N GLY A 103 24.64 6.59 -5.37
CA GLY A 103 25.68 7.28 -4.64
C GLY A 103 25.19 7.95 -3.35
N THR A 104 23.93 8.35 -3.27
CA THR A 104 23.37 8.93 -2.04
C THR A 104 22.60 7.91 -1.20
N THR A 105 21.83 7.00 -1.80
CA THR A 105 20.95 6.08 -1.08
C THR A 105 21.72 4.97 -0.39
N ILE A 106 22.72 4.39 -1.06
CA ILE A 106 23.51 3.28 -0.49
C ILE A 106 24.24 3.75 0.78
N PRO A 107 24.99 4.88 0.78
CA PRO A 107 25.62 5.36 2.01
C PRO A 107 24.60 5.72 3.09
N LYS A 108 23.46 6.32 2.74
CA LYS A 108 22.38 6.62 3.69
C LYS A 108 21.88 5.36 4.40
N TRP A 109 21.66 4.26 3.68
CA TRP A 109 21.25 3.00 4.27
C TRP A 109 22.34 2.37 5.14
N ILE A 110 23.59 2.38 4.68
CA ILE A 110 24.72 1.85 5.45
C ILE A 110 24.87 2.64 6.76
N LEU A 111 24.84 3.96 6.71
CA LEU A 111 24.93 4.83 7.89
C LEU A 111 23.75 4.61 8.83
N SER A 112 22.53 4.59 8.31
CA SER A 112 21.31 4.35 9.11
C SER A 112 21.35 3.00 9.82
N LEU A 113 21.75 1.95 9.11
CA LEU A 113 21.85 0.60 9.67
C LEU A 113 22.99 0.48 10.69
N SER A 114 24.15 1.05 10.39
CA SER A 114 25.29 1.09 11.30
C SER A 114 24.93 1.81 12.61
N LEU A 115 24.22 2.93 12.49
CA LEU A 115 23.72 3.67 13.64
C LEU A 115 22.67 2.85 14.40
N ALA A 116 21.71 2.23 13.72
CA ALA A 116 20.71 1.38 14.35
C ALA A 116 21.35 0.24 15.17
N LEU A 117 22.37 -0.44 14.65
CA LEU A 117 23.11 -1.49 15.35
C LEU A 117 23.87 -0.95 16.57
N LEU A 118 24.42 0.27 16.49
CA LEU A 118 25.06 0.94 17.63
C LEU A 118 24.06 1.22 18.76
N PHE A 119 22.81 1.56 18.41
CA PHE A 119 21.72 1.86 19.36
C PHE A 119 21.08 0.62 20.03
N VAL A 120 21.39 -0.59 19.54
CA VAL A 120 20.93 -1.86 20.15
C VAL A 120 21.72 -2.19 21.42
N ARG A 121 22.98 -1.74 21.55
CA ARG A 121 23.75 -1.91 22.78
C ARG A 121 23.43 -0.77 23.76
N ASP A 122 23.22 -1.11 25.03
CA ASP A 122 23.03 -0.10 26.07
C ASP A 122 24.37 0.59 26.37
N PHE A 123 24.52 1.82 25.88
CA PHE A 123 25.67 2.69 26.17
C PHE A 123 25.25 3.89 27.04
N ARG A 124 26.15 4.32 27.95
CA ARG A 124 25.95 5.54 28.76
C ARG A 124 25.94 6.75 27.82
N GLY A 125 24.80 7.45 27.74
CA GLY A 125 24.60 8.62 26.86
C GLY A 125 23.62 8.43 25.69
N ARG A 126 22.93 7.27 25.61
CA ARG A 126 21.97 6.93 24.56
C ARG A 126 20.87 7.96 24.32
N GLU A 127 20.29 8.51 25.39
CA GLU A 127 19.18 9.47 25.28
C GLU A 127 19.64 10.82 24.69
N THR A 128 20.83 11.32 25.06
CA THR A 128 21.39 12.56 24.50
C THR A 128 21.69 12.42 23.00
N PHE A 129 22.25 11.27 22.58
CA PHE A 129 22.52 10.99 21.16
C PHE A 129 21.25 10.87 20.32
N LYS A 130 20.16 10.27 20.85
CA LYS A 130 18.85 10.26 20.17
C LYS A 130 18.35 11.68 19.94
N VAL A 131 18.35 12.51 20.98
CA VAL A 131 17.87 13.90 20.88
C VAL A 131 18.65 14.64 19.79
N LEU A 132 19.99 14.59 19.81
CA LEU A 132 20.81 15.29 18.82
C LEU A 132 20.59 14.80 17.37
N TYR A 133 20.39 13.50 17.17
CA TYR A 133 20.11 12.91 15.86
C TYR A 133 18.72 13.29 15.33
N PHE A 134 17.70 13.36 16.21
CA PHE A 134 16.33 13.70 15.81
C PHE A 134 16.09 15.22 15.67
N THR A 135 16.87 16.07 16.35
CA THR A 135 16.77 17.53 16.23
C THR A 135 16.73 18.04 14.79
N PRO A 136 17.67 17.66 13.88
CA PRO A 136 17.62 18.14 12.49
C PRO A 136 16.40 17.62 11.71
N THR A 137 15.84 16.47 12.08
CA THR A 137 14.60 15.96 11.45
C THR A 137 13.37 16.72 11.94
N LEU A 138 13.40 17.23 13.17
CA LEU A 138 12.37 18.10 13.75
C LEU A 138 12.46 19.53 13.21
N LEU A 139 13.67 19.99 12.86
CA LEU A 139 13.90 21.21 12.08
C LEU A 139 13.49 20.93 10.62
N SER A 140 12.18 20.92 10.36
CA SER A 140 11.61 20.75 9.02
C SER A 140 12.25 21.72 8.01
N GLY A 141 12.33 21.29 6.74
CA GLY A 141 13.14 21.87 5.66
C GLY A 141 13.03 23.38 5.39
N VAL A 142 12.14 24.10 6.09
CA VAL A 142 12.05 25.56 6.12
C VAL A 142 13.33 26.23 6.65
N VAL A 143 14.11 25.55 7.49
CA VAL A 143 15.38 26.10 8.04
C VAL A 143 16.60 25.72 7.18
N VAL A 144 16.44 24.80 6.23
CA VAL A 144 17.55 24.22 5.44
C VAL A 144 17.47 24.61 3.95
N SER A 145 16.38 25.25 3.50
CA SER A 145 16.24 25.83 2.16
C SER A 145 16.86 27.22 2.05
#